data_AF-A0A4Q6Y5C3-F1
#
_entry.id   AF-A0A4Q6Y5C3-F1
#
_cell.length_a   1.000
_cell.length_b   1.000
_cell.length_c   1.000
_cell.angle_alpha   90.00
_cell.angle_beta   90.00
_cell.angle_gamma   90.00
#
_symmetry.space_group_name_H-M   'P 1'
#
loop_
_entity.id
_entity.type
_entity.pdbx_description
1 polymer ?
#
loop_
_entity_poly.entity_id
_entity_poly.type
_entity_poly.pdbx_seq_one_letter_code
_entity_poly.pdbx_strand_id
1 'polypeptide(L)'
;MMPALTLVLALAAHTDAPAQAGTACPARWAGLPLKGGVVYDGPPGGNAILKPEDGDRADNGTSTWPGLAYIYQMKRKVWLGCSYVDDAAIYVPVERPVRMCRYVARRGLVRLYCR
;
A
#
# COMPACT_ATOMS: atom_id res chain seq x y z
N MET A 1 -2.68 63.69 13.79
CA MET A 1 -3.37 62.40 13.99
C MET A 1 -2.64 61.37 13.14
N MET A 2 -1.83 60.50 13.76
CA MET A 2 -1.04 59.47 13.05
C MET A 2 -1.72 58.10 13.23
N PRO A 3 -1.94 57.33 12.15
CA PRO A 3 -2.51 55.99 12.27
C PRO A 3 -1.41 54.98 12.61
N ALA A 4 -1.64 54.21 13.68
CA ALA A 4 -0.76 53.14 14.11
C ALA A 4 -0.96 51.89 13.23
N LEU A 5 0.11 51.44 12.58
CA LEU A 5 0.16 50.18 11.83
C LEU A 5 0.18 49.00 12.82
N THR A 6 -0.87 48.19 12.84
CA THR A 6 -0.91 46.95 13.62
C THR A 6 -0.44 45.79 12.75
N LEU A 7 0.74 45.25 13.06
CA LEU A 7 1.33 44.10 12.38
C LEU A 7 0.81 42.81 13.04
N VAL A 8 -0.03 42.05 12.34
CA VAL A 8 -0.52 40.75 12.81
C VAL A 8 0.48 39.66 12.39
N LEU A 9 1.25 39.13 13.35
CA LEU A 9 2.04 37.92 13.14
C LEU A 9 1.12 36.70 13.04
N ALA A 10 1.00 36.13 11.84
CA ALA A 10 0.38 34.82 11.65
C ALA A 10 1.40 33.73 12.03
N LEU A 11 1.23 33.11 13.19
CA LEU A 11 1.95 31.88 13.55
C LEU A 11 1.49 30.76 12.63
N ALA A 12 2.37 30.30 11.74
CA ALA A 12 2.16 29.09 10.95
C ALA A 12 2.25 27.86 11.85
N ALA A 13 1.10 27.33 12.28
CA ALA A 13 1.00 26.03 12.90
C ALA A 13 1.45 24.96 11.89
N HIS A 14 2.58 24.32 12.16
CA HIS A 14 3.05 23.19 11.38
C HIS A 14 2.22 21.97 11.80
N THR A 15 1.15 21.68 11.06
CA THR A 15 0.46 20.40 11.18
C THR A 15 1.40 19.32 10.67
N ASP A 16 2.06 18.62 11.60
CA ASP A 16 2.68 17.32 11.34
C ASP A 16 1.63 16.42 10.68
N ALA A 17 1.73 16.26 9.36
CA ALA A 17 0.87 15.36 8.63
C ALA A 17 1.17 13.94 9.14
N PRO A 18 0.18 13.19 9.66
CA PRO A 18 0.44 11.86 10.18
C PRO A 18 1.07 11.03 9.08
N ALA A 19 2.21 10.40 9.40
CA ALA A 19 2.89 9.46 8.51
C ALA A 19 1.85 8.49 7.98
N GLN A 20 1.53 8.65 6.70
CA GLN A 20 0.40 8.00 6.06
C GLN A 20 0.57 6.48 6.16
N ALA A 21 -0.19 5.86 7.08
CA ALA A 21 -0.12 4.42 7.32
C ALA A 21 -0.40 3.67 6.03
N GLY A 22 0.56 2.89 5.53
CA GLY A 22 0.38 2.11 4.31
C GLY A 22 -0.80 1.15 4.38
N THR A 23 -1.33 0.72 3.24
CA THR A 23 -2.32 -0.38 3.20
C THR A 23 -1.58 -1.71 3.18
N ALA A 24 -2.04 -2.70 3.95
CA ALA A 24 -1.36 -3.99 4.06
C ALA A 24 -2.36 -5.15 4.17
N CYS A 25 -1.93 -6.34 3.74
CA CYS A 25 -2.62 -7.57 4.07
C CYS A 25 -2.56 -7.81 5.58
N PRO A 26 -3.70 -8.11 6.24
CA PRO A 26 -3.69 -8.55 7.62
C PRO A 26 -2.79 -9.77 7.79
N ALA A 27 -1.95 -9.78 8.83
CA ALA A 27 -1.07 -10.92 9.13
C ALA A 27 -1.86 -12.20 9.44
N ARG A 28 -3.09 -12.04 9.94
CA ARG A 28 -4.06 -13.12 10.14
C ARG A 28 -5.46 -12.69 9.70
N TRP A 29 -6.23 -13.63 9.21
CA TRP A 29 -7.65 -13.46 8.89
C TRP A 29 -8.42 -14.69 9.36
N ALA A 30 -9.50 -14.50 10.13
CA ALA A 30 -10.24 -15.60 10.76
C ALA A 30 -9.34 -16.60 11.51
N GLY A 31 -8.27 -16.11 12.16
CA GLY A 31 -7.29 -16.94 12.87
C GLY A 31 -6.19 -17.56 11.99
N LEU A 32 -6.38 -17.61 10.66
CA LEU A 32 -5.46 -18.20 9.70
C LEU A 32 -4.30 -17.23 9.39
N PRO A 33 -3.03 -17.69 9.36
CA PRO A 33 -1.89 -16.85 9.01
C PRO A 33 -1.83 -16.57 7.52
N LEU A 34 -1.29 -15.40 7.16
CA LEU A 34 -1.04 -15.03 5.77
C LEU A 34 -0.03 -16.01 5.14
N LYS A 35 -0.39 -16.58 3.99
CA LYS A 35 0.40 -17.55 3.21
C LYS A 35 1.10 -16.88 2.02
N GLY A 36 0.46 -15.89 1.40
CA GLY A 36 0.98 -15.20 0.24
C GLY A 36 0.19 -13.95 -0.11
N GLY A 37 0.60 -13.26 -1.16
CA GLY A 37 -0.18 -12.16 -1.68
C GLY A 37 0.22 -11.76 -3.09
N VAL A 38 -0.70 -11.07 -3.75
CA VAL A 38 -0.61 -10.61 -5.13
C VAL A 38 -1.12 -9.18 -5.23
N VAL A 39 -0.58 -8.43 -6.18
CA VAL A 39 -0.96 -7.03 -6.43
C VAL A 39 -1.71 -6.96 -7.76
N TYR A 40 -2.83 -6.24 -7.78
CA TYR A 40 -3.68 -6.07 -8.97
C TYR A 40 -3.80 -4.61 -9.35
N ASP A 41 -3.94 -4.35 -10.65
CA ASP A 41 -4.28 -3.03 -11.21
C ASP A 41 -5.80 -2.89 -11.36
N GLY A 42 -6.51 -2.80 -10.24
CA GLY A 42 -7.97 -2.69 -10.17
C GLY A 42 -8.62 -3.87 -9.43
N PRO A 43 -9.96 -3.91 -9.33
CA PRO A 43 -10.68 -4.97 -8.63
C PRO A 43 -10.32 -6.37 -9.17
N PRO A 44 -10.25 -7.38 -8.27
CA PRO A 44 -10.03 -8.77 -8.66
C PRO A 44 -11.18 -9.26 -9.57
N GLY A 45 -10.85 -10.02 -10.61
CA GLY A 45 -11.80 -10.55 -11.59
C GLY A 45 -11.99 -9.70 -12.86
N GLY A 46 -11.62 -8.41 -12.83
CA GLY A 46 -11.67 -7.52 -14.00
C GLY A 46 -10.33 -7.05 -14.54
N ASN A 47 -9.22 -7.28 -13.82
CA ASN A 47 -7.93 -6.66 -14.11
C ASN A 47 -6.73 -7.61 -13.97
N ALA A 48 -5.60 -7.17 -14.52
CA ALA A 48 -4.35 -7.91 -14.55
C ALA A 48 -3.66 -7.97 -13.17
N ILE A 49 -3.13 -9.15 -12.86
CA ILE A 49 -2.13 -9.32 -11.80
C ILE A 49 -0.86 -8.58 -12.25
N LEU A 50 -0.36 -7.71 -11.40
CA LEU A 50 0.91 -7.02 -11.64
C LEU A 50 2.06 -7.98 -11.33
N LYS A 51 2.98 -8.11 -12.27
CA LYS A 51 4.22 -8.84 -12.06
C LYS A 51 5.20 -7.98 -11.23
N PRO A 52 5.84 -8.52 -10.20
CA PRO A 52 6.90 -7.81 -9.49
C PRO A 52 8.12 -7.58 -10.40
N GLU A 53 8.86 -6.51 -10.14
CA GLU A 53 10.09 -6.18 -10.91
C GLU A 53 11.16 -7.25 -10.72
N ASP A 54 11.27 -7.80 -9.51
CA ASP A 54 12.25 -8.83 -9.15
C ASP A 54 11.90 -10.24 -9.68
N GLY A 55 10.82 -10.39 -10.46
CA GLY A 55 10.31 -11.68 -10.95
C GLY A 55 9.45 -12.45 -9.92
N ASP A 56 8.88 -13.58 -10.36
CA ASP A 56 7.80 -14.31 -9.65
C ASP A 56 8.21 -14.85 -8.26
N ARG A 57 9.51 -14.89 -7.97
CA ARG A 57 10.05 -15.22 -6.66
C ARG A 57 11.49 -14.69 -6.57
N ALA A 58 11.70 -13.57 -5.89
CA ALA A 58 13.06 -13.16 -5.61
C ALA A 58 13.71 -14.20 -4.69
N ASP A 59 14.94 -14.60 -4.98
CA ASP A 59 15.71 -15.62 -4.24
C ASP A 59 15.82 -15.32 -2.73
N ASN A 60 15.62 -14.06 -2.34
CA ASN A 60 15.68 -13.58 -0.96
C ASN A 60 14.31 -13.50 -0.24
N GLY A 61 13.25 -14.01 -0.88
CA GLY A 61 11.89 -13.98 -0.37
C GLY A 61 11.22 -12.61 -0.40
N THR A 62 11.74 -11.63 -1.13
CA THR A 62 11.18 -10.27 -1.19
C THR A 62 10.85 -9.87 -2.63
N SER A 63 9.60 -9.55 -2.92
CA SER A 63 9.21 -9.02 -4.23
C SER A 63 8.75 -7.58 -4.13
N THR A 64 9.08 -6.75 -5.11
CA THR A 64 8.68 -5.34 -5.16
C THR A 64 7.91 -4.99 -6.43
N TRP A 65 6.97 -4.04 -6.28
CA TRP A 65 6.22 -3.42 -7.38
C TRP A 65 6.37 -1.90 -7.25
N PRO A 66 7.44 -1.31 -7.79
CA PRO A 66 7.57 0.14 -7.81
C PRO A 66 6.74 0.76 -8.94
N GLY A 67 6.68 2.09 -8.95
CA GLY A 67 6.05 2.84 -10.04
C GLY A 67 4.52 2.81 -10.05
N LEU A 68 3.84 2.36 -8.99
CA LEU A 68 2.37 2.18 -9.00
C LEU A 68 1.56 3.49 -9.09
N ALA A 69 2.21 4.65 -9.05
CA ALA A 69 1.54 5.94 -9.12
C ALA A 69 0.75 6.14 -10.44
N TYR A 70 1.20 5.56 -11.56
CA TYR A 70 0.52 5.72 -12.86
C TYR A 70 -0.89 5.12 -12.85
N ILE A 71 -1.13 4.06 -12.06
CA ILE A 71 -2.43 3.39 -11.94
C ILE A 71 -3.49 4.39 -11.45
N TYR A 72 -3.13 5.18 -10.45
CA TYR A 72 -3.99 6.21 -9.87
C TYR A 72 -4.20 7.41 -10.79
N GLN A 73 -3.20 7.76 -11.60
CA GLN A 73 -3.32 8.81 -12.62
C GLN A 73 -4.35 8.42 -13.68
N MET A 74 -4.42 7.13 -14.01
CA MET A 74 -5.43 6.52 -14.91
C MET A 74 -6.79 6.32 -14.23
N LYS A 75 -7.03 6.90 -13.04
CA LYS A 75 -8.26 6.77 -12.24
C LYS A 75 -8.59 5.32 -11.84
N ARG A 76 -7.61 4.43 -11.84
CA ARG A 76 -7.71 3.06 -11.28
C ARG A 76 -7.15 3.01 -9.87
N LYS A 77 -7.30 1.87 -9.20
CA LYS A 77 -6.81 1.63 -7.83
C LYS A 77 -6.01 0.35 -7.78
N VAL A 78 -4.99 0.31 -6.94
CA VAL A 78 -4.30 -0.95 -6.63
C VAL A 78 -5.16 -1.77 -5.67
N TRP A 79 -5.16 -3.09 -5.85
CA TRP A 79 -5.76 -4.03 -4.91
C TRP A 79 -4.73 -5.05 -4.46
N LEU A 80 -4.83 -5.48 -3.20
CA LEU A 80 -4.04 -6.57 -2.65
C LEU A 80 -4.92 -7.81 -2.55
N GLY A 81 -4.55 -8.88 -3.23
CA GLY A 81 -5.06 -10.22 -2.91
C GLY A 81 -4.22 -10.80 -1.79
N CYS A 82 -4.85 -11.11 -0.67
CA CYS A 82 -4.21 -11.68 0.51
C CYS A 82 -4.67 -13.13 0.64
N SER A 83 -3.76 -14.07 0.46
CA SER A 83 -4.04 -15.51 0.54
C SER A 83 -3.59 -16.04 1.89
N TYR A 84 -4.46 -16.77 2.56
CA TYR A 84 -4.24 -17.36 3.88
C TYR A 84 -4.07 -18.88 3.76
N VAL A 85 -3.73 -19.54 4.88
CA VAL A 85 -3.78 -21.01 4.98
C VAL A 85 -5.20 -21.50 4.68
N ASP A 86 -5.34 -22.74 4.21
CA ASP A 86 -6.60 -23.36 3.73
C ASP A 86 -7.25 -22.64 2.53
N ASP A 87 -6.42 -21.94 1.76
CA ASP A 87 -6.78 -21.27 0.50
C ASP A 87 -7.88 -20.21 0.61
N ALA A 88 -8.17 -19.75 1.85
CA ALA A 88 -8.98 -18.56 2.08
C ALA A 88 -8.28 -17.32 1.50
N ALA A 89 -9.04 -16.43 0.86
CA ALA A 89 -8.52 -15.20 0.30
C ALA A 89 -9.43 -14.02 0.60
N ILE A 90 -8.82 -12.86 0.84
CA ILE A 90 -9.54 -11.57 0.87
C ILE A 90 -8.85 -10.59 -0.08
N TYR A 91 -9.61 -9.59 -0.51
CA TYR A 91 -9.11 -8.54 -1.37
C TYR A 91 -9.23 -7.20 -0.67
N VAL A 92 -8.11 -6.48 -0.58
CA VAL A 92 -8.02 -5.21 0.14
C VAL A 92 -7.75 -4.10 -0.87
N PRO A 93 -8.66 -3.13 -1.03
CA PRO A 93 -8.41 -1.98 -1.89
C PRO A 93 -7.36 -1.06 -1.25
N VAL A 94 -6.41 -0.59 -2.06
CA VAL A 94 -5.46 0.46 -1.67
C VAL A 94 -6.06 1.80 -2.04
N GLU A 95 -6.81 2.38 -1.09
CA GLU A 95 -7.64 3.57 -1.34
C GLU A 95 -6.83 4.83 -1.65
N ARG A 96 -5.61 4.92 -1.10
CA ARG A 96 -4.73 6.08 -1.29
C ARG A 96 -3.66 5.77 -2.33
N PRO A 97 -3.28 6.75 -3.16
CA PRO A 97 -2.17 6.59 -4.09
C PRO A 97 -0.89 6.15 -3.35
N VAL A 98 -0.27 5.09 -3.85
CA VAL A 98 1.00 4.55 -3.34
C VAL A 98 2.01 4.53 -4.46
N ARG A 99 3.30 4.62 -4.11
CA ARG A 99 4.38 4.53 -5.09
C ARG A 99 4.86 3.10 -5.26
N MET A 100 4.75 2.28 -4.23
CA MET A 100 5.30 0.93 -4.23
C MET A 100 4.51 -0.02 -3.34
N CYS A 101 4.43 -1.28 -3.77
CA CYS A 101 4.10 -2.40 -2.90
C CYS A 101 5.33 -3.29 -2.67
N ARG A 102 5.39 -3.93 -1.51
CA ARG A 102 6.43 -4.88 -1.16
C ARG A 102 5.83 -6.12 -0.51
N TYR A 103 6.25 -7.27 -1.00
CA TYR A 103 6.03 -8.58 -0.43
C TYR A 103 7.32 -9.04 0.27
N VAL A 104 7.21 -9.63 1.45
CA VAL A 104 8.33 -10.22 2.20
C VAL A 104 7.88 -11.56 2.79
N ALA A 105 8.62 -12.62 2.48
CA ALA A 105 8.48 -13.97 3.03
C ALA A 105 9.83 -14.41 3.59
N ARG A 106 10.01 -14.30 4.92
CA ARG A 106 11.26 -14.68 5.59
C ARG A 106 10.97 -15.39 6.91
N ARG A 107 11.64 -16.53 7.15
CA ARG A 107 11.58 -17.28 8.42
C ARG A 107 10.15 -17.49 8.95
N GLY A 108 9.23 -17.88 8.07
CA GLY A 108 7.82 -18.12 8.43
C GLY A 108 6.96 -16.88 8.59
N LEU A 109 7.51 -15.67 8.42
CA LEU A 109 6.76 -14.42 8.38
C LEU A 109 6.46 -14.03 6.94
N VAL A 110 5.18 -13.85 6.61
CA VAL A 110 4.71 -13.33 5.33
C VAL A 110 4.05 -11.97 5.53
N ARG A 111 4.39 -10.99 4.70
CA ARG A 111 3.83 -9.64 4.70
C ARG A 111 3.68 -9.13 3.28
N LEU A 112 2.56 -8.48 2.98
CA LEU A 112 2.35 -7.69 1.77
C LEU A 112 1.80 -6.32 2.18
N TYR A 113 2.45 -5.25 1.75
CA TYR A 113 2.05 -3.89 2.09
C TYR A 113 2.45 -2.88 1.02
N CYS A 114 1.78 -1.73 0.99
CA CYS A 114 2.00 -0.65 0.04
C CYS A 114 2.14 0.70 0.73
N ARG A 115 2.98 1.56 0.16
CA ARG A 115 3.30 2.89 0.67
C ARG A 115 3.75 3.85 -0.43
#